data_AF-R6WY74-F1
#
_entry.id   AF-R6WY74-F1
#
_cell.length_a   1.000
_cell.length_b   1.000
_cell.length_c   1.000
_cell.angle_alpha   90.00
_cell.angle_beta   90.00
_cell.angle_gamma   90.00
#
_symmetry.space_group_name_H-M   'P 1'
#
loop_
_entity.id
_entity.type
_entity.pdbx_description
1 polymer ?
#
loop_
_entity_poly.entity_id
_entity_poly.type
_entity_poly.pdbx_seq_one_letter_code
_entity_poly.pdbx_strand_id
1 'polypeptide(L)'
;MNIPGKRIVKVLTLTVIGATVLAALYIMAHGLGLQDSLDFGAGAYYYADIPEFDKFTQGTHYAARLPFWVYVVLFLAWGALMYKVWKWLDK
;
A
#
# COMPACT_ATOMS: atom_id res chain seq x y z
N MET A 1 -4.22 30.11 -23.50
CA MET A 1 -3.01 30.29 -22.67
C MET A 1 -2.30 28.96 -22.49
N ASN A 2 -1.26 28.68 -23.28
CA ASN A 2 -0.58 27.38 -23.31
C ASN A 2 0.65 27.43 -22.38
N ILE A 3 0.46 27.08 -21.10
CA ILE A 3 1.54 27.06 -20.12
C ILE A 3 2.28 25.72 -20.28
N PRO A 4 3.57 25.71 -20.66
CA PRO A 4 4.31 24.50 -21.05
C PRO A 4 4.32 23.40 -19.96
N GLY A 5 4.31 23.79 -18.68
CA GLY A 5 4.22 22.86 -17.56
C GLY A 5 2.93 22.04 -17.52
N LYS A 6 1.78 22.59 -17.96
CA LYS A 6 0.50 21.85 -17.99
C LYS A 6 0.51 20.72 -19.01
N ARG A 7 1.23 20.89 -20.13
CA ARG A 7 1.36 19.85 -21.16
C ARG A 7 2.25 18.71 -20.69
N ILE A 8 3.37 19.03 -20.04
CA ILE A 8 4.29 18.03 -19.48
C ILE A 8 3.59 17.21 -18.41
N VAL A 9 2.91 17.86 -17.46
CA VAL A 9 2.15 17.18 -16.41
C VAL A 9 1.06 16.29 -17.02
N LYS A 10 0.31 16.79 -18.01
CA LYS A 10 -0.73 16.00 -18.69
C LYS A 10 -0.17 14.75 -19.37
N VAL A 11 0.95 14.88 -20.09
CA VAL A 11 1.61 13.74 -20.75
C VAL A 11 2.08 12.74 -19.71
N LEU A 12 2.75 13.20 -18.65
CA LEU A 12 3.22 12.34 -17.56
C LEU A 12 2.06 11.58 -16.90
N THR A 13 0.96 12.27 -16.58
CA THR A 13 -0.24 11.65 -15.99
C THR A 13 -0.82 10.58 -16.92
N LEU A 14 -0.95 10.87 -18.21
CA LEU A 14 -1.46 9.89 -19.18
C LEU A 14 -0.53 8.68 -19.30
N THR A 15 0.79 8.89 -19.30
CA THR A 15 1.77 7.81 -19.32
C THR A 15 1.68 6.94 -18.08
N VAL A 16 1.57 7.53 -16.88
CA VAL A 16 1.42 6.77 -15.63
C VAL A 16 0.11 5.99 -15.63
N ILE A 17 -1.01 6.61 -16.02
CA ILE A 17 -2.30 5.91 -16.13
C ILE A 17 -2.19 4.73 -17.10
N GLY A 18 -1.62 4.95 -18.28
CA GLY A 18 -1.43 3.90 -19.29
C GLY A 18 -0.57 2.75 -18.77
N ALA A 19 0.57 3.06 -18.14
CA ALA A 19 1.46 2.07 -17.55
C ALA A 19 0.77 1.27 -16.43
N THR A 20 0.00 1.93 -15.56
CA THR A 20 -0.74 1.28 -14.48
C THR A 20 -1.81 0.34 -15.02
N VAL A 21 -2.58 0.77 -16.03
CA VAL A 21 -3.60 -0.09 -16.65
C VAL A 21 -2.96 -1.31 -17.32
N LEU A 22 -1.86 -1.11 -18.07
CA LEU A 22 -1.13 -2.22 -18.70
C LEU A 22 -0.56 -3.20 -17.67
N ALA A 23 0.03 -2.69 -16.58
CA ALA A 23 0.54 -3.52 -15.50
C ALA A 23 -0.57 -4.32 -14.81
N ALA A 24 -1.73 -3.70 -14.54
CA ALA A 24 -2.88 -4.37 -13.96
C ALA A 24 -3.39 -5.51 -14.87
N LEU A 25 -3.55 -5.24 -16.17
CA LEU A 25 -3.96 -6.25 -17.14
C LEU A 25 -2.94 -7.39 -17.24
N TYR A 26 -1.64 -7.07 -17.21
CA TYR A 26 -0.58 -8.05 -17.24
C TYR A 26 -0.60 -8.97 -16.00
N ILE A 27 -0.74 -8.38 -14.81
CA ILE A 27 -0.88 -9.12 -13.54
C ILE A 27 -2.09 -10.05 -13.58
N MET A 28 -3.25 -9.54 -14.03
CA MET A 28 -4.48 -10.34 -14.13
C MET A 28 -4.34 -11.49 -15.14
N ALA A 29 -3.75 -11.23 -16.31
CA ALA A 29 -3.61 -12.23 -17.37
C ALA A 29 -2.63 -13.38 -17.00
N HIS A 30 -1.65 -13.09 -16.13
CA HIS A 30 -0.63 -14.06 -15.71
C HIS A 30 -0.82 -14.57 -14.28
N GLY A 31 -1.90 -14.14 -13.59
CA GLY A 31 -2.14 -14.50 -12.19
C GLY A 31 -1.00 -14.12 -11.25
N LEU A 32 -0.27 -13.03 -11.52
CA LEU A 32 0.91 -12.68 -10.73
C LEU A 32 0.52 -12.33 -9.28
N GLY A 33 1.14 -13.03 -8.33
CA GLY A 33 0.83 -12.89 -6.90
C GLY A 33 -0.40 -13.68 -6.45
N LEU A 34 -1.06 -14.40 -7.36
CA LEU A 34 -2.10 -15.36 -7.06
C LEU A 34 -1.46 -16.73 -6.80
N GLN A 35 -1.98 -17.45 -5.81
CA GLN A 35 -1.62 -18.84 -5.60
C GLN A 35 -2.71 -19.71 -6.19
N ASP A 36 -2.33 -20.74 -6.97
CA ASP A 36 -3.27 -21.56 -7.75
C ASP A 36 -4.44 -22.14 -6.94
N SER A 37 -4.23 -22.47 -5.66
CA SER A 37 -5.25 -23.01 -4.76
C SER A 37 -6.11 -21.93 -4.06
N LEU A 38 -5.83 -20.65 -4.30
CA LEU A 38 -6.44 -19.50 -3.64
C LEU A 38 -7.03 -18.48 -4.64
N ASP A 39 -7.25 -18.91 -5.88
CA ASP A 39 -8.04 -18.14 -6.85
C ASP A 39 -9.53 -18.31 -6.57
N PHE A 40 -10.08 -17.36 -5.81
CA PHE A 40 -11.50 -17.32 -5.46
C PHE A 40 -12.33 -16.45 -6.42
N GLY A 41 -11.72 -15.96 -7.51
CA GLY A 41 -12.36 -15.07 -8.47
C GLY A 41 -12.50 -13.62 -8.00
N ALA A 42 -12.95 -12.77 -8.92
CA ALA A 42 -13.09 -11.33 -8.67
C ALA A 42 -14.20 -11.04 -7.64
N GLY A 43 -13.82 -10.66 -6.41
CA GLY A 43 -14.76 -10.24 -5.35
C GLY A 43 -14.70 -11.07 -4.06
N ALA A 44 -13.88 -12.11 -3.98
CA ALA A 44 -13.71 -12.89 -2.77
C ALA A 44 -12.63 -12.27 -1.86
N TYR A 45 -13.08 -11.54 -0.83
CA TYR A 45 -12.22 -10.75 0.07
C TYR A 45 -12.04 -11.35 1.48
N TYR A 46 -12.31 -12.63 1.68
CA TYR A 46 -12.21 -13.23 3.02
C TYR A 46 -10.96 -14.10 3.15
N TYR A 47 -9.79 -13.46 3.18
CA TYR A 47 -8.54 -14.15 3.57
C TYR A 47 -8.57 -14.65 5.02
N ALA A 48 -9.43 -14.05 5.86
CA ALA A 48 -9.56 -14.40 7.27
C ALA A 48 -10.29 -15.72 7.54
N ASP A 49 -11.07 -16.23 6.56
CA ASP A 49 -11.93 -17.41 6.73
C ASP A 49 -11.46 -18.64 5.94
N ILE A 50 -10.30 -18.55 5.26
CA ILE A 50 -9.74 -19.69 4.53
C ILE A 50 -9.16 -20.69 5.56
N PRO A 51 -9.68 -21.93 5.63
CA PRO A 51 -9.14 -22.93 6.55
C PRO A 51 -7.65 -23.14 6.29
N GLU A 52 -6.84 -23.12 7.36
CA GLU A 52 -5.38 -23.30 7.31
C GLU A 52 -4.62 -22.22 6.52
N PHE A 53 -5.19 -21.02 6.27
CA PHE A 53 -4.48 -19.94 5.55
C PHE A 53 -3.15 -19.53 6.20
N ASP A 54 -3.01 -19.74 7.51
CA ASP A 54 -1.77 -19.55 8.25
C ASP A 54 -0.57 -20.27 7.60
N LYS A 55 -0.77 -21.43 6.94
CA LYS A 55 0.31 -22.15 6.24
C LYS A 55 0.94 -21.39 5.07
N PHE A 56 0.21 -20.42 4.49
CA PHE A 56 0.69 -19.57 3.40
C PHE A 56 1.27 -18.23 3.91
N THR A 57 1.04 -17.90 5.18
CA THR A 57 1.63 -16.72 5.85
C THR A 57 2.76 -17.09 6.81
N GLN A 58 2.99 -18.40 7.03
CA GLN A 58 4.09 -18.97 7.79
C GLN A 58 5.44 -18.47 7.24
N GLY A 59 6.01 -17.48 7.94
CA GLY A 59 7.32 -16.89 7.65
C GLY A 59 7.31 -15.37 7.44
N THR A 60 6.14 -14.76 7.23
CA THR A 60 6.01 -13.29 7.03
C THR A 60 5.06 -12.64 8.03
N HIS A 61 4.83 -13.26 9.19
CA HIS A 61 4.30 -12.51 10.32
C HIS A 61 5.26 -11.36 10.60
N TYR A 62 4.76 -10.13 10.55
CA TYR A 62 5.47 -9.00 11.12
C TYR A 62 5.64 -9.29 12.62
N ALA A 63 6.75 -9.94 12.96
CA ALA A 63 7.15 -10.12 14.34
C ALA A 63 7.70 -8.79 14.79
N ALA A 64 6.97 -8.12 15.68
CA ALA A 64 7.46 -6.94 16.37
C ALA A 64 8.82 -7.28 16.99
N ARG A 65 9.90 -6.75 16.41
CA ARG A 65 11.29 -7.05 16.84
C ARG A 65 11.64 -6.39 18.16
N LEU A 66 10.84 -5.40 18.58
CA LEU A 66 11.04 -4.63 19.79
C LEU A 66 9.89 -4.90 20.78
N PRO A 67 10.11 -4.70 22.09
CA PRO A 67 9.03 -4.76 23.07
C PRO A 67 7.92 -3.76 22.74
N PHE A 68 6.66 -4.14 22.99
CA PHE A 68 5.47 -3.33 22.67
C PHE A 68 5.58 -1.87 23.16
N TRP A 69 6.15 -1.67 24.35
CA TRP A 69 6.34 -0.35 24.96
C TRP A 69 7.19 0.61 24.11
N VAL A 70 8.15 0.08 23.33
CA VAL A 70 8.98 0.91 22.43
C VAL A 70 8.12 1.56 21.36
N TYR A 71 7.16 0.82 20.79
CA TYR A 71 6.22 1.37 19.81
C TYR A 71 5.30 2.43 20.43
N VAL A 72 4.85 2.21 21.67
CA VAL A 72 4.04 3.20 22.41
C VAL A 72 4.82 4.51 22.58
N VAL A 73 6.08 4.44 22.99
CA VAL A 73 6.94 5.63 23.15
C VAL A 73 7.17 6.33 21.82
N LEU A 74 7.48 5.59 20.75
CA LEU A 74 7.67 6.16 19.41
C LEU A 74 6.41 6.83 18.88
N PHE A 75 5.24 6.22 19.09
CA PHE A 75 3.95 6.80 18.71
C PHE A 75 3.69 8.13 19.43
N LEU A 76 3.92 8.19 20.73
CA LEU A 76 3.76 9.42 21.51
C LEU A 76 4.78 10.50 21.12
N ALA A 77 6.03 10.12 20.90
CA ALA A 77 7.08 11.03 20.44
C ALA A 77 6.74 11.64 19.07
N TRP A 78 6.28 10.81 18.13
CA TRP A 78 5.82 11.27 16.83
C TRP A 78 4.62 12.20 16.94
N GLY A 79 3.62 11.85 17.75
CA GLY A 79 2.45 12.70 17.99
C GLY A 79 2.83 14.07 18.55
N ALA A 80 3.75 14.12 19.52
CA ALA A 80 4.26 15.37 20.08
C ALA A 80 5.03 16.21 19.06
N LEU A 81 5.82 15.57 18.19
CA LEU A 81 6.55 16.23 17.11
C LEU A 81 5.56 16.84 16.09
N MET A 82 4.59 16.06 15.62
CA MET A 82 3.55 16.55 14.72
C MET A 82 2.79 17.72 15.33
N TYR A 83 2.36 17.61 16.59
CA TYR A 83 1.70 18.72 17.26
C TYR A 83 2.51 20.03 17.24
N LYS A 84 3.82 19.95 17.46
CA LYS A 84 4.72 21.12 17.37
C LYS A 84 4.84 21.66 15.96
N VAL A 85 4.99 20.78 14.96
CA VAL A 85 5.08 21.16 13.54
C VAL A 85 3.80 21.88 13.11
N TRP A 86 2.64 21.34 13.47
CA TRP A 86 1.35 21.92 13.11
C TRP A 86 1.15 23.29 13.74
N LYS A 87 1.47 23.45 15.03
CA LYS A 87 1.47 24.76 15.69
C LYS A 87 2.43 25.79 15.07
N TRP A 88 3.51 25.32 14.46
CA TRP A 88 4.45 26.19 13.77
C TRP A 88 3.91 26.61 12.38
N LEU A 89 3.28 25.69 11.65
CA LEU A 89 2.64 25.97 10.36
C LEU A 89 1.39 26.85 10.47
N ASP A 90 0.70 26.79 11.61
CA ASP A 90 -0.51 27.60 11.89
C ASP A 90 -0.17 29.05 12.30
N LYS A 91 1.12 29.41 12.36
CA LYS A 91 1.60 30.79 12.51
C LYS A 91 1.92 31.39 11.16
#